data_AF-A0A821I0N1-F1
#
_entry.id   AF-A0A821I0N1-F1
#
_cell.length_a   1.000
_cell.length_b   1.000
_cell.length_c   1.000
_cell.angle_alpha   90.00
_cell.angle_beta   90.00
_cell.angle_gamma   90.00
#
_symmetry.space_group_name_H-M   'P 1'
#
loop_
_entity.id
_entity.type
_entity.pdbx_description
1 polymer ?
#
loop_
_entity_poly.entity_id
_entity_poly.type
_entity_poly.pdbx_seq_one_letter_code
_entity_poly.pdbx_strand_id
1 'polypeptide(L)'
;DTHTYGGSFIYHLVDNDQPLVAVGYVVALDYKNPYLNPYQEFQRFKTHPKIRPFFENAKRIGYGARALNEGGFQAIPKLTFPGGCISGCSAGFLNVPKIKGTHTAMKSGIVAAESIFGLLSKPTTDSKTKGIEPVDYENRIKNSWLWKELYSVRNFRPSFNTPLGVFGAIFYGALHFVLRGKEPITLKHE
;
A
#
# COMPACT_ATOMS: atom_id res chain seq x y z
N ASP A 1 0.30 2.50 -22.79
CA ASP A 1 -0.93 1.73 -22.55
C ASP A 1 -1.70 2.44 -21.44
N THR A 2 -3.02 2.55 -21.57
CA THR A 2 -3.92 3.17 -20.60
C THR A 2 -4.54 2.17 -19.62
N HIS A 3 -4.30 0.87 -19.83
CA HIS A 3 -4.93 -0.23 -19.08
C HIS A 3 -3.96 -0.97 -18.15
N THR A 4 -2.68 -0.59 -18.13
CA THR A 4 -1.71 -1.09 -17.15
C THR A 4 -1.50 -0.06 -16.05
N TYR A 5 -1.88 -0.40 -14.81
CA TYR A 5 -1.67 0.49 -13.66
C TYR A 5 -0.18 0.57 -13.32
N GLY A 6 0.32 1.78 -13.11
CA GLY A 6 1.71 2.00 -12.76
C GLY A 6 2.06 3.47 -12.61
N GLY A 7 3.29 3.74 -12.23
CA GLY A 7 3.77 5.09 -12.02
C GLY A 7 5.22 5.12 -11.56
N SER A 8 5.76 6.33 -11.40
CA SER A 8 7.12 6.55 -10.93
C SER A 8 7.13 7.36 -9.65
N PHE A 9 8.26 7.32 -8.94
CA PHE A 9 8.57 8.29 -7.90
C PHE A 9 10.01 8.75 -8.06
N ILE A 10 10.27 10.02 -7.73
CA ILE A 10 11.60 10.62 -7.63
C ILE A 10 11.60 11.47 -6.37
N TYR A 11 12.43 11.12 -5.40
CA TYR A 11 12.60 11.85 -4.15
C TYR A 11 14.05 12.35 -4.06
N HIS A 12 14.22 13.66 -3.95
CA HIS A 12 15.50 14.29 -3.69
C HIS A 12 15.80 14.18 -2.19
N LEU A 13 16.99 13.69 -1.87
CA LEU A 13 17.44 13.45 -0.51
C LEU A 13 18.76 14.20 -0.29
N VAL A 14 18.91 14.75 0.90
CA VAL A 14 20.17 15.31 1.39
C VAL A 14 20.56 14.46 2.60
N ASP A 15 21.67 13.75 2.47
CA ASP A 15 22.25 12.94 3.55
C ASP A 15 23.75 13.24 3.60
N ASN A 16 24.23 13.78 4.71
CA ASN A 16 25.62 14.22 4.90
C ASN A 16 26.16 15.05 3.72
N ASP A 17 25.40 16.06 3.30
CA ASP A 17 25.70 16.96 2.16
C ASP A 17 25.86 16.27 0.80
N GLN A 18 25.52 14.98 0.68
CA GLN A 18 25.52 14.28 -0.59
C GLN A 18 24.19 14.53 -1.34
N PRO A 19 24.24 14.92 -2.63
CA PRO A 19 23.06 15.08 -3.46
C PRO A 19 22.55 13.71 -3.92
N LEU A 20 21.65 13.11 -3.15
CA LEU A 20 21.09 11.79 -3.43
C LEU A 20 19.70 11.89 -4.06
N VAL A 21 19.36 10.91 -4.90
CA VAL A 21 18.03 10.76 -5.48
C VAL A 21 17.57 9.32 -5.32
N ALA A 22 16.42 9.13 -4.68
CA ALA A 22 15.71 7.86 -4.67
C ALA A 22 14.67 7.87 -5.81
N VAL A 23 14.88 7.00 -6.80
CA VAL A 23 13.99 6.86 -7.97
C VAL A 23 13.49 5.42 -8.07
N GLY A 24 12.22 5.26 -8.44
CA GLY A 24 11.66 3.95 -8.74
C GLY A 24 10.44 4.02 -9.65
N TYR A 25 9.98 2.83 -10.02
CA TYR A 25 8.84 2.63 -10.89
C TYR A 25 8.00 1.47 -10.35
N VAL A 26 6.69 1.60 -10.47
CA VAL A 26 5.70 0.62 -10.04
C VAL A 26 4.91 0.19 -11.25
N VAL A 27 4.72 -1.11 -11.38
CA VAL A 27 3.79 -1.74 -12.33
C VAL A 27 2.92 -2.69 -11.52
N ALA A 28 1.61 -2.57 -11.64
CA ALA A 28 0.67 -3.48 -11.01
C ALA A 28 0.74 -4.86 -11.65
N LEU A 29 0.62 -5.92 -10.84
CA LEU A 29 0.80 -7.30 -11.30
C LEU A 29 -0.45 -7.88 -11.99
N ASP A 30 -1.51 -7.09 -12.16
CA ASP A 30 -2.71 -7.42 -12.93
C ASP A 30 -2.60 -7.04 -14.43
N TYR A 31 -1.40 -6.66 -14.90
CA TYR A 31 -1.14 -6.39 -16.32
C TYR A 31 -1.49 -7.59 -17.21
N LYS A 32 -2.04 -7.35 -18.40
CA LYS A 32 -2.51 -8.42 -19.30
C LYS A 32 -1.49 -8.82 -20.36
N ASN A 33 -0.57 -7.94 -20.74
CA ASN A 33 0.40 -8.21 -21.80
C ASN A 33 1.55 -9.10 -21.29
N PRO A 34 1.71 -10.35 -21.80
CA PRO A 34 2.75 -11.27 -21.33
C PRO A 34 4.18 -10.82 -21.70
N TYR A 35 4.33 -9.89 -22.65
CA TYR A 35 5.62 -9.33 -23.03
C TYR A 35 6.05 -8.14 -22.17
N LEU A 36 5.19 -7.68 -21.26
CA LEU A 36 5.51 -6.53 -20.41
C LEU A 36 6.64 -6.90 -19.44
N ASN A 37 7.67 -6.06 -19.40
CA ASN A 37 8.81 -6.22 -18.50
C ASN A 37 8.91 -4.98 -17.57
N PRO A 38 8.53 -5.09 -16.28
CA PRO A 38 8.56 -3.96 -15.36
C PRO A 38 9.93 -3.30 -15.19
N TYR A 39 11.01 -4.09 -15.27
CA TYR A 39 12.37 -3.56 -15.22
C TYR A 39 12.68 -2.70 -16.44
N GLN A 40 12.32 -3.16 -17.65
CA GLN A 40 12.55 -2.39 -18.88
C GLN A 40 11.68 -1.13 -18.92
N GLU A 41 10.43 -1.18 -18.46
CA GLU A 41 9.59 0.02 -18.34
C GLU A 41 10.22 1.04 -17.37
N PHE A 42 10.85 0.59 -16.28
CA PHE A 42 11.63 1.48 -15.42
C PHE A 42 12.86 2.07 -16.14
N GLN A 43 13.62 1.28 -16.90
CA GLN A 43 14.75 1.81 -17.67
C GLN A 43 14.29 2.84 -18.71
N ARG A 44 13.20 2.54 -19.41
CA ARG A 44 12.56 3.43 -20.40
C ARG A 44 12.05 4.71 -19.76
N PHE A 45 11.46 4.65 -18.57
CA PHE A 45 11.03 5.85 -17.84
C PHE A 45 12.19 6.85 -17.64
N LYS A 46 13.39 6.35 -17.28
CA LYS A 46 14.57 7.21 -17.06
C LYS A 46 15.09 7.87 -18.33
N THR A 47 14.73 7.38 -19.52
CA THR A 47 15.10 8.01 -20.79
C THR A 47 14.09 9.06 -21.26
N HIS A 48 12.96 9.23 -20.55
CA HIS A 48 11.97 10.24 -20.89
C HIS A 48 12.59 11.65 -20.87
N PRO A 49 12.32 12.53 -21.85
CA PRO A 49 13.01 13.83 -21.99
C PRO A 49 12.92 14.74 -20.77
N LYS A 50 11.81 14.68 -20.01
CA LYS A 50 11.63 15.44 -18.76
C LYS A 50 12.31 14.82 -17.54
N ILE A 51 12.84 13.61 -17.67
CA ILE A 51 13.40 12.81 -16.57
C ILE A 51 14.91 12.61 -16.75
N ARG A 52 15.34 12.33 -18.00
CA ARG A 52 16.75 12.12 -18.35
C ARG A 52 17.71 13.18 -17.78
N PRO A 53 17.38 14.50 -17.80
CA PRO A 53 18.28 15.53 -17.28
C PRO A 53 18.66 15.35 -15.79
N PHE A 54 17.81 14.74 -14.97
CA PHE A 54 18.12 14.48 -13.55
C PHE A 54 19.22 13.42 -13.36
N PHE A 55 19.54 12.66 -14.41
CA PHE A 55 20.50 11.56 -14.35
C PHE A 55 21.75 11.81 -15.21
N GLU A 56 21.85 12.96 -15.87
CA GLU A 56 23.06 13.33 -16.62
C GLU A 56 24.23 13.46 -15.63
N ASN A 57 25.31 12.70 -15.89
CA ASN A 57 26.47 12.56 -15.00
C ASN A 57 26.18 11.97 -13.60
N ALA A 58 24.96 11.49 -13.34
CA ALA A 58 24.63 10.84 -12.07
C ALA A 58 25.23 9.43 -12.00
N LYS A 59 25.62 9.01 -10.79
CA LYS A 59 26.12 7.67 -10.52
C LYS A 59 25.05 6.82 -9.84
N ARG A 60 24.67 5.69 -10.47
CA ARG A 60 23.81 4.69 -9.80
C ARG A 60 24.62 3.95 -8.74
N ILE A 61 24.21 4.07 -7.48
CA ILE A 61 24.89 3.42 -6.34
C ILE A 61 24.16 2.20 -5.77
N GLY A 62 22.89 1.98 -6.16
CA GLY A 62 22.09 0.86 -5.67
C GLY A 62 20.96 0.49 -6.60
N TYR A 63 20.43 -0.72 -6.43
CA TYR A 63 19.22 -1.20 -7.09
C TYR A 63 18.56 -2.27 -6.21
N GLY A 64 17.23 -2.25 -6.16
CA GLY A 64 16.42 -3.26 -5.52
C GLY A 64 15.03 -3.29 -6.13
N ALA A 65 14.31 -4.38 -5.89
CA ALA A 65 12.92 -4.54 -6.31
C ALA A 65 12.14 -5.21 -5.17
N ARG A 66 10.86 -4.83 -5.02
CA ARG A 66 9.97 -5.42 -4.03
C ARG A 66 8.53 -5.31 -4.50
N ALA A 67 7.73 -6.34 -4.22
CA ALA A 67 6.29 -6.27 -4.38
C ALA A 67 5.67 -5.41 -3.26
N LEU A 68 4.56 -4.74 -3.58
CA LEU A 68 3.77 -3.97 -2.63
C LEU A 68 2.28 -4.31 -2.79
N ASN A 69 1.51 -4.18 -1.72
CA ASN A 69 0.08 -4.48 -1.73
C ASN A 69 -0.69 -3.37 -2.44
N GLU A 70 -1.62 -3.75 -3.32
CA GLU A 70 -2.56 -2.80 -3.94
C GLU A 70 -4.04 -3.17 -3.75
N GLY A 71 -4.32 -4.28 -3.04
CA GLY A 71 -5.67 -4.70 -2.72
C GLY A 71 -6.41 -3.75 -1.74
N GLY A 72 -5.67 -2.96 -0.96
CA GLY A 72 -6.24 -1.98 -0.05
C GLY A 72 -7.26 -2.55 0.94
N PHE A 73 -8.27 -1.75 1.28
CA PHE A 73 -9.27 -2.07 2.30
C PHE A 73 -10.01 -3.39 2.04
N GLN A 74 -10.36 -3.68 0.79
CA GLN A 74 -11.14 -4.84 0.39
C GLN A 74 -10.39 -6.17 0.55
N ALA A 75 -9.06 -6.13 0.61
CA ALA A 75 -8.21 -7.30 0.67
C ALA A 75 -7.66 -7.58 2.09
N ILE A 76 -8.11 -6.85 3.11
CA ILE A 76 -7.67 -7.08 4.50
C ILE A 76 -8.28 -8.39 5.00
N PRO A 77 -7.46 -9.38 5.42
CA PRO A 77 -7.95 -10.67 5.91
C PRO A 77 -8.41 -10.59 7.37
N LYS A 78 -8.86 -11.72 7.93
CA LYS A 78 -8.93 -11.89 9.39
C LYS A 78 -7.53 -11.66 9.97
N LEU A 79 -7.44 -10.89 11.06
CA LEU A 79 -6.15 -10.42 11.57
C LEU A 79 -5.58 -11.26 12.71
N THR A 80 -6.37 -12.13 13.32
CA THR A 80 -5.97 -12.93 14.49
C THR A 80 -6.19 -14.42 14.27
N PHE A 81 -5.40 -15.23 14.96
CA PHE A 81 -5.53 -16.68 15.00
C PHE A 81 -4.94 -17.24 16.30
N PRO A 82 -5.28 -18.48 16.70
CA PRO A 82 -4.72 -19.08 17.91
C PRO A 82 -3.18 -19.10 17.86
N GLY A 83 -2.55 -18.34 18.75
CA GLY A 83 -1.10 -18.19 18.83
C GLY A 83 -0.50 -16.96 18.12
N GLY A 84 -1.30 -16.10 17.48
CA GLY A 84 -0.74 -14.88 16.88
C GLY A 84 -1.72 -13.94 16.16
N CYS A 85 -1.14 -12.93 15.52
CA CYS A 85 -1.85 -11.96 14.69
C CYS A 85 -0.99 -11.45 13.52
N ILE A 86 -1.64 -10.90 12.49
CA ILE A 86 -1.01 -10.37 11.28
C ILE A 86 -1.01 -8.83 11.34
N SER A 87 0.16 -8.22 11.11
CA SER A 87 0.32 -6.76 11.11
C SER A 87 1.11 -6.28 9.88
N GLY A 88 1.16 -4.95 9.69
CA GLY A 88 1.93 -4.33 8.62
C GLY A 88 1.38 -4.59 7.21
N CYS A 89 2.29 -4.57 6.23
CA CYS A 89 1.96 -4.90 4.85
C CYS A 89 1.61 -6.39 4.65
N SER A 90 1.95 -7.27 5.60
CA SER A 90 1.47 -8.66 5.59
C SER A 90 -0.06 -8.71 5.70
N ALA A 91 -0.65 -7.83 6.50
CA ALA A 91 -2.10 -7.66 6.60
C ALA A 91 -2.71 -6.78 5.49
N GLY A 92 -1.89 -6.22 4.60
CA GLY A 92 -2.36 -5.40 3.47
C GLY A 92 -2.67 -3.94 3.80
N PHE A 93 -2.13 -3.37 4.89
CA PHE A 93 -2.43 -1.99 5.31
C PHE A 93 -1.75 -0.88 4.49
N LEU A 94 -1.66 -1.02 3.17
CA LEU A 94 -1.06 -0.02 2.29
C LEU A 94 -2.13 0.95 1.77
N ASN A 95 -1.90 2.26 1.91
CA ASN A 95 -2.68 3.30 1.24
C ASN A 95 -2.14 3.48 -0.19
N VAL A 96 -2.82 2.85 -1.15
CA VAL A 96 -2.39 2.76 -2.56
C VAL A 96 -2.25 4.12 -3.24
N PRO A 97 -3.25 5.01 -3.24
CA PRO A 97 -3.12 6.30 -3.94
C PRO A 97 -2.07 7.22 -3.31
N LYS A 98 -1.77 7.08 -2.01
CA LYS A 98 -0.69 7.83 -1.37
C LYS A 98 0.69 7.17 -1.55
N ILE A 99 0.75 5.90 -1.97
CA ILE A 99 1.96 5.07 -1.97
C ILE A 99 2.59 5.05 -0.56
N LYS A 100 1.75 4.91 0.48
CA LYS A 100 2.19 4.94 1.88
C LYS A 100 1.60 3.76 2.66
N GLY A 101 2.49 2.89 3.14
CA GLY A 101 2.15 1.79 4.06
C GLY A 101 2.94 1.80 5.37
N THR A 102 3.97 2.65 5.49
CA THR A 102 4.88 2.64 6.63
C THR A 102 4.19 3.08 7.93
N HIS A 103 3.43 4.18 7.90
CA HIS A 103 2.76 4.74 9.07
C HIS A 103 1.62 3.85 9.58
N THR A 104 0.86 3.26 8.65
CA THR A 104 -0.18 2.27 8.96
C THR A 104 0.43 0.96 9.46
N ALA A 105 1.55 0.51 8.89
CA ALA A 105 2.26 -0.66 9.41
C ALA A 105 2.75 -0.43 10.85
N MET A 106 3.39 0.70 11.11
CA MET A 106 3.80 1.10 12.47
C MET A 106 2.61 1.14 13.43
N LYS A 107 1.50 1.79 13.05
CA LYS A 107 0.31 1.85 13.89
C LYS A 107 -0.25 0.46 14.19
N SER A 108 -0.28 -0.43 13.20
CA SER A 108 -0.75 -1.79 13.41
C SER A 108 0.14 -2.58 14.39
N GLY A 109 1.47 -2.40 14.34
CA GLY A 109 2.39 -3.00 15.30
C GLY A 109 2.17 -2.50 16.73
N ILE A 110 1.96 -1.19 16.90
CA ILE A 110 1.65 -0.58 18.21
C ILE A 110 0.35 -1.17 18.78
N VAL A 111 -0.71 -1.22 17.96
CA VAL A 111 -2.01 -1.74 18.40
C VAL A 111 -1.92 -3.23 18.74
N ALA A 112 -1.15 -4.01 17.98
CA ALA A 112 -0.89 -5.43 18.28
C ALA A 112 -0.16 -5.60 19.61
N ALA A 113 0.90 -4.82 19.84
CA ALA A 113 1.68 -4.88 21.09
C ALA A 113 0.82 -4.56 22.32
N GLU A 114 0.02 -3.50 22.25
CA GLU A 114 -0.92 -3.14 23.32
C GLU A 114 -1.96 -4.24 23.58
N SER A 115 -2.51 -4.87 22.53
CA SER A 115 -3.46 -5.98 22.65
C SER A 115 -2.83 -7.24 23.27
N ILE A 116 -1.59 -7.56 22.89
CA ILE A 116 -0.87 -8.73 23.40
C ILE A 116 -0.47 -8.50 24.86
N PHE A 117 0.08 -7.33 25.19
CA PHE A 117 0.56 -7.02 26.53
C PHE A 117 -0.56 -7.08 27.59
N GLY A 118 -1.77 -6.64 27.23
CA GLY A 118 -2.95 -6.76 28.09
C GLY A 118 -3.27 -8.21 28.47
N LEU A 119 -3.10 -9.15 27.53
CA LEU A 119 -3.34 -10.58 27.75
C LEU A 119 -2.21 -11.27 28.51
N LEU A 120 -0.96 -10.82 28.32
CA LEU A 120 0.16 -11.31 29.12
C LEU A 120 0.06 -10.87 30.59
N SER A 121 -0.50 -9.68 30.82
CA SER A 121 -0.68 -9.11 32.17
C SER A 121 -1.86 -9.71 32.94
N LYS A 122 -2.82 -10.33 32.23
CA LYS A 122 -3.99 -11.00 32.79
C LYS A 122 -4.16 -12.32 32.05
N PRO A 123 -3.56 -13.43 32.52
CA PRO A 123 -3.63 -14.70 31.81
C PRO A 123 -5.08 -15.17 31.75
N THR A 124 -5.76 -14.87 30.65
CA THR A 124 -7.08 -15.42 30.32
C THR A 124 -6.88 -16.61 29.41
N THR A 125 -7.61 -17.68 29.72
CA THR A 125 -7.51 -19.00 29.09
C THR A 125 -8.40 -19.15 27.86
N ASP A 126 -8.92 -18.06 27.30
CA ASP A 126 -9.96 -18.09 26.25
C ASP A 126 -9.44 -18.44 24.84
N SER A 127 -8.20 -18.91 24.72
CA SER A 127 -7.70 -19.44 23.44
C SER A 127 -8.08 -20.91 23.26
N LYS A 128 -8.52 -21.26 22.05
CA LYS A 128 -8.78 -22.66 21.66
C LYS A 128 -7.53 -23.54 21.70
N THR A 129 -6.35 -22.95 21.76
CA THR A 129 -5.05 -23.64 21.74
C THR A 129 -4.15 -23.13 22.87
N LYS A 130 -2.98 -23.77 23.04
CA LYS A 130 -1.97 -23.30 24.01
C LYS A 130 -1.44 -21.89 23.71
N GLY A 131 -1.49 -21.45 22.45
CA GLY A 131 -1.03 -20.12 22.05
C GLY A 131 -2.10 -19.06 22.31
N ILE A 132 -1.72 -17.89 22.80
CA ILE A 132 -2.63 -16.76 23.06
C ILE A 132 -3.12 -16.16 21.73
N GLU A 133 -4.43 -15.99 21.56
CA GLU A 133 -5.02 -15.24 20.44
C GLU A 133 -5.37 -13.81 20.89
N PRO A 134 -4.75 -12.75 20.33
CA PRO A 134 -5.08 -11.38 20.68
C PRO A 134 -6.36 -10.91 19.97
N VAL A 135 -7.51 -11.49 20.29
CA VAL A 135 -8.81 -11.25 19.62
C VAL A 135 -9.21 -9.77 19.56
N ASP A 136 -8.85 -8.98 20.57
CA ASP A 136 -9.17 -7.55 20.62
C ASP A 136 -8.36 -6.71 19.61
N TYR A 137 -7.24 -7.23 19.11
CA TYR A 137 -6.40 -6.55 18.11
C TYR A 137 -7.22 -6.11 16.89
N GLU A 138 -8.06 -6.99 16.35
CA GLU A 138 -8.85 -6.68 15.17
C GLU A 138 -9.88 -5.57 15.42
N ASN A 139 -10.55 -5.61 16.58
CA ASN A 139 -11.49 -4.57 16.99
C ASN A 139 -10.78 -3.22 17.19
N ARG A 140 -9.61 -3.20 17.83
CA ARG A 140 -8.82 -1.98 18.03
C ARG A 140 -8.31 -1.41 16.71
N ILE A 141 -7.91 -2.27 15.75
CA ILE A 141 -7.56 -1.84 14.39
C ILE A 141 -8.76 -1.17 13.72
N LYS A 142 -9.93 -1.82 13.72
CA LYS A 142 -11.17 -1.29 13.13
C LYS A 142 -11.60 0.06 13.72
N ASN A 143 -11.34 0.27 15.01
CA ASN A 143 -11.64 1.53 15.71
C ASN A 143 -10.55 2.61 15.54
N SER A 144 -9.38 2.26 15.00
CA SER A 144 -8.27 3.20 14.83
C SER A 144 -8.43 4.10 13.60
N TRP A 145 -7.60 5.15 13.52
CA TRP A 145 -7.54 6.01 12.34
C TRP A 145 -7.05 5.28 11.09
N LEU A 146 -6.27 4.19 11.24
CA LEU A 146 -5.77 3.38 10.12
C LEU A 146 -6.94 2.83 9.30
N TRP A 147 -7.94 2.27 9.97
CA TRP A 147 -9.10 1.68 9.31
C TRP A 147 -9.89 2.74 8.52
N LYS A 148 -10.11 3.89 9.14
CA LYS A 148 -10.78 5.04 8.51
C LYS A 148 -10.00 5.57 7.30
N GLU A 149 -8.67 5.65 7.42
CA GLU A 149 -7.81 6.08 6.32
C GLU A 149 -7.93 5.13 5.12
N LEU A 150 -7.76 3.83 5.32
CA LEU A 150 -7.87 2.84 4.23
C LEU A 150 -9.27 2.81 3.63
N TYR A 151 -10.32 2.90 4.46
CA TYR A 151 -11.70 2.92 4.00
C TYR A 151 -12.01 4.13 3.11
N SER A 152 -11.47 5.31 3.45
CA SER A 152 -11.70 6.53 2.66
C SER A 152 -11.20 6.41 1.22
N VAL A 153 -10.11 5.66 1.00
CA VAL A 153 -9.47 5.53 -0.33
C VAL A 153 -9.78 4.21 -1.03
N ARG A 154 -10.68 3.39 -0.47
CA ARG A 154 -10.92 2.00 -0.90
C ARG A 154 -11.24 1.83 -2.39
N ASN A 155 -11.89 2.82 -3.01
CA ASN A 155 -12.36 2.71 -4.38
C ASN A 155 -11.34 3.23 -5.43
N PHE A 156 -10.22 3.83 -5.01
CA PHE A 156 -9.22 4.36 -5.96
C PHE A 156 -8.67 3.28 -6.89
N ARG A 157 -8.09 2.21 -6.33
CA ARG A 157 -7.46 1.18 -7.15
C ARG A 157 -8.47 0.42 -8.02
N PRO A 158 -9.63 -0.02 -7.51
CA PRO A 158 -10.67 -0.64 -8.34
C PRO A 158 -11.26 0.28 -9.42
N SER A 159 -11.29 1.60 -9.23
CA SER A 159 -11.81 2.51 -10.26
C SER A 159 -11.00 2.50 -11.55
N PHE A 160 -9.72 2.10 -11.47
CA PHE A 160 -8.85 1.87 -12.62
C PHE A 160 -9.27 0.65 -13.44
N ASN A 161 -9.84 -0.39 -12.80
CA ASN A 161 -10.20 -1.65 -13.46
C ASN A 161 -11.47 -1.53 -14.31
N THR A 162 -12.06 -0.34 -14.40
CA THR A 162 -13.14 -0.08 -15.36
C THR A 162 -12.59 -0.09 -16.79
N PRO A 163 -13.43 -0.26 -17.84
CA PRO A 163 -12.98 -0.18 -19.23
C PRO A 163 -12.25 1.13 -19.60
N LEU A 164 -12.41 2.18 -18.78
CA LEU A 164 -11.77 3.48 -18.93
C LEU A 164 -10.30 3.52 -18.46
N GLY A 165 -9.80 2.47 -17.79
CA GLY A 165 -8.41 2.37 -17.34
C GLY A 165 -7.99 3.57 -16.48
N VAL A 166 -6.87 4.20 -16.84
CA VAL A 166 -6.34 5.39 -16.16
C VAL A 166 -7.33 6.55 -16.08
N PHE A 167 -8.20 6.71 -17.08
CA PHE A 167 -9.21 7.78 -17.09
C PHE A 167 -10.31 7.53 -16.06
N GLY A 168 -10.64 6.25 -15.79
CA GLY A 168 -11.55 5.88 -14.71
C GLY A 168 -11.01 6.28 -13.34
N ALA A 169 -9.72 6.05 -13.11
CA ALA A 169 -9.03 6.46 -11.88
C ALA A 169 -8.96 7.98 -11.72
N ILE A 170 -8.72 8.73 -12.81
CA ILE A 170 -8.71 10.21 -12.79
C ILE A 170 -10.09 10.75 -12.44
N PHE A 171 -11.14 10.25 -13.10
CA PHE A 171 -12.52 10.65 -12.83
C PHE A 171 -12.90 10.36 -11.37
N TYR A 172 -12.59 9.16 -10.89
CA TYR A 172 -12.83 8.82 -9.49
C TYR A 172 -12.01 9.70 -8.53
N GLY A 173 -10.78 10.09 -8.89
CA GLY A 173 -9.99 11.05 -8.12
C GLY A 173 -10.69 12.40 -7.95
N ALA A 174 -11.32 12.92 -9.00
CA ALA A 174 -12.13 14.13 -8.93
C ALA A 174 -13.37 13.94 -8.04
N LEU A 175 -14.07 12.81 -8.18
CA LEU A 175 -15.21 12.47 -7.31
C LEU A 175 -14.79 12.37 -5.83
N HIS A 176 -13.67 11.71 -5.56
CA HIS A 176 -13.13 11.56 -4.22
C HIS A 176 -12.71 12.91 -3.62
N PHE A 177 -12.20 13.84 -4.42
CA PHE A 177 -11.89 15.19 -3.94
C PHE A 177 -13.11 15.90 -3.35
N VAL A 178 -14.29 15.70 -3.96
CA VAL A 178 -15.56 16.28 -3.51
C VAL A 178 -16.19 15.48 -2.37
N LEU A 179 -16.35 14.16 -2.54
CA LEU A 179 -17.09 13.30 -1.60
C LEU A 179 -16.24 12.78 -0.43
N ARG A 180 -14.91 12.91 -0.51
CA ARG A 180 -13.95 12.45 0.51
C ARG A 180 -14.08 10.96 0.85
N GLY A 181 -14.45 10.12 -0.12
CA GLY A 181 -14.59 8.67 0.08
C GLY A 181 -15.85 8.22 0.81
N LYS A 182 -16.84 9.12 0.97
CA LYS A 182 -18.11 8.87 1.67
C LYS A 182 -19.21 8.28 0.77
N GLU A 183 -18.90 7.92 -0.47
CA GLU A 183 -19.85 7.26 -1.34
C GLU A 183 -20.38 5.96 -0.72
N PRO A 184 -21.66 5.62 -0.87
CA PRO A 184 -22.30 4.46 -0.23
C PRO A 184 -21.98 3.13 -0.93
N ILE A 185 -20.91 3.07 -1.72
CA ILE A 185 -20.55 1.92 -2.56
C ILE A 185 -19.10 1.53 -2.29
N THR A 186 -18.80 0.23 -2.35
CA THR A 186 -17.43 -0.29 -2.35
C THR A 186 -17.22 -1.13 -3.61
N LEU A 187 -16.33 -0.66 -4.49
CA LEU A 187 -15.93 -1.33 -5.71
C LEU A 187 -15.09 -2.57 -5.39
N LYS A 188 -15.10 -3.55 -6.29
CA LYS A 188 -14.38 -4.82 -6.16
C LYS A 188 -13.18 -4.86 -7.11
N HIS A 189 -12.15 -5.61 -6.73
CA HIS A 189 -11.06 -5.99 -7.63
C HIS A 189 -11.56 -7.03 -8.64
N GLU A 190 -10.82 -7.18 -9.75
CA GLU A 190 -11.01 -8.26 -10.72
C GLU A 190 -10.33 -9.55 -10.28
#